data_AF-A0A9E4ADR2-F1
#
_entry.id   AF-A0A9E4ADR2-F1
#
_cell.length_a   1.000
_cell.length_b   1.000
_cell.length_c   1.000
_cell.angle_alpha   90.00
_cell.angle_beta   90.00
_cell.angle_gamma   90.00
#
_symmetry.space_group_name_H-M   'P 1'
#
loop_
_entity.id
_entity.type
_entity.pdbx_description
1 polymer ?
#
loop_
_entity_poly.entity_id
_entity_poly.type
_entity_poly.pdbx_seq_one_letter_code
_entity_poly.pdbx_strand_id
1 'polypeptide(L)'
;MKTQASYTFTETTGRPEFSLLSGRAGGGRGTIGASKSFRQSRESVFTPREFGLLANYQAICLPYDGVESLPARRVYLKPHYLPRETGYWRLREEGRI
;
A
#
# COMPACT_ATOMS: atom_id res chain seq x y z
N MET A 1 3.79 -6.76 6.19
CA MET A 1 4.34 -5.47 6.66
C MET A 1 5.58 -5.17 5.83
N LYS A 2 5.72 -3.98 5.24
CA LYS A 2 6.78 -3.69 4.27
C LYS A 2 7.73 -2.62 4.83
N THR A 3 9.02 -2.95 4.88
CA THR A 3 10.06 -2.02 5.33
C THR A 3 10.67 -1.35 4.12
N GLN A 4 10.51 -0.04 4.00
CA GLN A 4 11.18 0.77 2.99
C GLN A 4 12.45 1.37 3.60
N ALA A 5 13.59 1.22 2.94
CA ALA A 5 14.83 1.87 3.32
C ALA A 5 15.09 3.05 2.39
N SER A 6 15.28 4.25 2.95
CA SER A 6 15.70 5.44 2.21
C SER A 6 17.14 5.79 2.61
N TYR A 7 17.98 6.04 1.62
CA TYR A 7 19.37 6.42 1.79
C TYR A 7 19.55 7.87 1.34
N THR A 8 20.10 8.71 2.22
CA THR A 8 20.41 10.10 1.92
C THR A 8 21.90 10.31 2.13
N PHE A 9 22.58 10.78 1.09
CA PHE A 9 23.98 11.19 1.13
C PHE A 9 24.05 12.72 1.10
N THR A 10 24.75 13.33 2.05
CA THR A 10 24.91 14.78 2.19
C THR A 10 26.38 15.13 2.22
N GLU A 11 26.80 16.04 1.34
CA GLU A 11 28.13 16.65 1.37
C GLU A 11 27.98 18.10 1.88
N THR A 12 28.65 18.44 2.97
CA THR A 12 28.66 19.79 3.53
C THR A 12 30.09 20.32 3.55
N THR A 13 30.32 21.45 2.89
CA THR A 13 31.69 21.89 2.59
C THR A 13 31.90 23.38 2.84
N GLY A 14 33.02 23.73 3.51
CA GLY A 14 33.29 25.08 3.99
C GLY A 14 34.12 25.98 3.05
N ARG A 15 34.52 25.47 1.87
CA ARG A 15 35.32 26.21 0.86
C ARG A 15 34.98 25.73 -0.56
N PRO A 16 35.18 26.54 -1.62
CA PRO A 16 34.83 26.18 -2.99
C PRO A 16 36.03 25.57 -3.75
N GLU A 17 36.25 24.25 -3.64
CA GLU A 17 37.26 23.52 -4.45
C GLU A 17 36.55 22.52 -5.41
N PHE A 18 36.50 21.20 -5.16
CA PHE A 18 35.81 20.20 -6.03
C PHE A 18 34.97 19.18 -5.22
N SER A 19 33.64 19.20 -5.36
CA SER A 19 32.72 18.31 -4.61
C SER A 19 32.88 16.84 -5.01
N LEU A 20 33.06 15.97 -4.01
CA LEU A 20 33.35 14.54 -4.22
C LEU A 20 32.12 13.73 -4.65
N LEU A 21 30.91 14.09 -4.18
CA LEU A 21 29.67 13.38 -4.54
C LEU A 21 29.00 13.96 -5.80
N SER A 22 29.22 15.24 -6.14
CA SER A 22 28.55 15.88 -7.28
C SER A 22 29.48 16.23 -8.46
N GLY A 23 30.79 16.14 -8.29
CA GLY A 23 31.79 16.48 -9.32
C GLY A 23 31.84 17.96 -9.71
N ARG A 24 31.05 18.83 -9.06
CA ARG A 24 31.00 20.26 -9.37
C ARG A 24 32.11 21.04 -8.66
N ALA A 25 32.64 22.06 -9.33
CA ALA A 25 33.55 23.02 -8.72
C ALA A 25 32.81 23.79 -7.60
N GLY A 26 33.24 23.61 -6.35
CA GLY A 26 32.55 24.07 -5.15
C GLY A 26 32.82 23.30 -3.85
N GLY A 27 33.72 22.31 -3.81
CA GLY A 27 33.94 21.46 -2.61
C GLY A 27 35.39 21.35 -2.10
N GLY A 28 35.78 22.16 -1.13
CA GLY A 28 37.01 21.98 -0.34
C GLY A 28 36.91 20.92 0.76
N ARG A 29 37.68 21.09 1.85
CA ARG A 29 37.53 20.24 3.03
C ARG A 29 36.10 20.35 3.59
N GLY A 30 35.39 19.23 3.58
CA GLY A 30 34.00 19.09 4.01
C GLY A 30 33.74 17.74 4.68
N THR A 31 32.53 17.58 5.19
CA THR A 31 32.08 16.34 5.84
C THR A 31 31.07 15.63 4.94
N ILE A 32 31.32 14.34 4.68
CA ILE A 32 30.37 13.46 4.01
C ILE A 32 29.56 12.73 5.08
N GLY A 33 28.25 12.96 5.09
CA GLY A 33 27.28 12.23 5.89
C GLY A 33 26.51 11.24 5.03
N ALA A 34 26.34 10.01 5.51
CA ALA A 34 25.43 9.03 4.94
C ALA A 34 24.41 8.63 6.00
N SER A 35 23.12 8.83 5.71
CA SER A 35 22.02 8.46 6.60
C SER A 35 21.14 7.41 5.95
N LYS A 36 20.83 6.35 6.69
CA LYS A 36 19.91 5.28 6.28
C LYS A 36 18.71 5.31 7.21
N SER A 37 17.56 5.71 6.68
CA SER A 37 16.29 5.69 7.41
C SER A 37 15.46 4.47 6.99
N PHE A 38 14.87 3.79 7.97
CA PHE A 38 13.95 2.69 7.73
C PHE A 38 12.54 3.14 8.11
N ARG A 39 11.59 3.06 7.16
CA ARG A 39 10.18 3.32 7.42
C ARG A 39 9.39 2.03 7.32
N GLN A 40 8.81 1.63 8.44
CA GLN A 40 7.91 0.48 8.52
C GLN A 40 6.50 0.94 8.13
N SER A 41 6.06 0.59 6.92
CA SER A 41 4.73 0.97 6.44
C SER A 41 3.72 -0.14 6.67
N ARG A 42 2.56 0.23 7.22
CA ARG A 42 1.34 -0.59 7.19
C ARG A 42 0.60 -0.27 5.89
N GLU A 43 0.85 -1.09 4.87
CA GLU A 43 0.13 -1.05 3.60
C GLU A 43 -1.32 -1.48 3.85
N SER A 44 -2.29 -0.69 3.39
CA SER A 44 -3.72 -0.96 3.61
C SER A 44 -4.18 -2.11 2.71
N VAL A 45 -4.82 -3.13 3.28
CA VAL A 45 -5.39 -4.26 2.50
C VAL A 45 -6.42 -3.77 1.48
N PHE A 46 -7.19 -2.74 1.85
CA PHE A 46 -8.07 -2.00 0.93
C PHE A 46 -7.73 -0.52 0.97
N THR A 47 -7.57 0.07 -0.21
CA THR A 47 -7.39 1.51 -0.38
C THR A 47 -8.70 2.27 -0.13
N PRO A 48 -8.66 3.55 0.31
CA PRO A 48 -9.87 4.36 0.46
C PRO A 48 -10.74 4.43 -0.82
N ARG A 49 -10.09 4.35 -1.99
CA ARG A 49 -10.76 4.31 -3.30
C ARG A 49 -11.64 3.07 -3.47
N GLU A 50 -11.26 1.92 -2.94
CA GLU A 50 -12.05 0.68 -3.07
C GLU A 50 -13.36 0.73 -2.29
N PHE A 51 -13.40 1.41 -1.15
CA PHE A 51 -14.65 1.67 -0.42
C PHE A 51 -15.62 2.54 -1.23
N GLY A 52 -15.09 3.53 -1.97
CA GLY A 52 -15.87 4.36 -2.90
C GLY A 52 -16.28 3.66 -4.21
N LEU A 53 -15.74 2.47 -4.50
CA LEU A 53 -16.05 1.66 -5.69
C LEU A 53 -16.92 0.43 -5.38
N LEU A 54 -17.53 0.38 -4.19
CA LEU A 54 -18.51 -0.65 -3.84
C LEU A 54 -19.82 -0.37 -4.57
N ALA A 55 -20.28 -1.37 -5.34
CA ALA A 55 -21.61 -1.34 -5.95
C ALA A 55 -22.70 -1.67 -4.91
N ASN A 56 -23.96 -1.41 -5.26
CA ASN A 56 -25.11 -1.78 -4.42
C ASN A 56 -25.03 -3.24 -3.97
N TYR A 57 -25.38 -3.48 -2.70
CA TYR A 57 -25.30 -4.79 -2.02
C TYR A 57 -23.89 -5.38 -1.87
N GLN A 58 -22.82 -4.66 -2.21
CA GLN A 58 -21.44 -5.06 -1.88
C GLN A 58 -20.96 -4.36 -0.60
N ALA A 59 -20.13 -5.05 0.17
CA ALA A 59 -19.46 -4.52 1.36
C ALA A 59 -18.03 -5.04 1.48
N ILE A 60 -17.22 -4.42 2.33
CA ILE A 60 -15.94 -4.97 2.78
C ILE A 60 -16.12 -5.34 4.25
N CYS A 61 -15.96 -6.62 4.58
CA CYS A 61 -16.16 -7.12 5.93
C CYS A 61 -14.96 -7.96 6.38
N LEU A 62 -14.69 -7.94 7.69
CA LEU A 62 -13.92 -8.97 8.39
C LEU A 62 -14.90 -10.09 8.77
N PRO A 63 -14.88 -11.25 8.08
CA PRO A 63 -15.77 -12.35 8.44
C PRO A 63 -15.23 -13.02 9.71
N TYR A 64 -16.15 -13.42 10.58
CA TYR A 64 -15.83 -14.19 11.78
C TYR A 64 -16.48 -15.57 11.67
N ASP A 65 -15.67 -16.62 11.79
CA ASP A 65 -16.11 -18.02 11.63
C ASP A 65 -16.40 -18.71 12.98
N GLY A 66 -16.69 -17.91 14.02
CA GLY A 66 -16.91 -18.39 15.38
C GLY A 66 -15.64 -18.67 16.19
N VAL A 67 -14.52 -19.01 15.52
CA VAL A 67 -13.22 -19.29 16.14
C VAL A 67 -12.18 -18.23 15.78
N GLU A 68 -11.96 -17.98 14.48
CA GLU A 68 -10.98 -17.01 13.99
C GLU A 68 -11.62 -15.89 13.16
N SER A 69 -10.96 -14.73 13.17
CA SER A 69 -11.26 -13.64 12.23
C SER A 69 -10.56 -13.92 10.91
N LEU A 70 -11.35 -14.23 9.88
CA LEU A 70 -10.85 -14.43 8.53
C LEU A 70 -10.33 -13.10 7.95
N PRO A 71 -9.39 -13.12 6.97
CA PRO A 71 -8.90 -11.90 6.35
C PRO A 71 -10.05 -11.06 5.77
N ALA A 72 -9.92 -9.75 5.94
CA ALA A 72 -10.88 -8.78 5.41
C ALA A 72 -11.09 -9.00 3.90
N ARG A 73 -12.34 -9.17 3.48
CA ARG A 73 -12.70 -9.54 2.11
C ARG A 73 -13.91 -8.76 1.63
N ARG A 74 -13.96 -8.57 0.31
CA ARG A 74 -15.11 -8.01 -0.37
C ARG A 74 -16.21 -9.08 -0.40
N VAL A 75 -17.37 -8.74 0.16
CA VAL A 75 -18.55 -9.60 0.27
C VAL A 75 -19.71 -8.97 -0.49
N TYR A 76 -20.71 -9.79 -0.78
CA TYR A 76 -21.97 -9.36 -1.39
C TYR A 76 -23.13 -9.94 -0.58
N LEU A 77 -24.12 -9.10 -0.28
CA LEU A 77 -25.35 -9.52 0.36
C LEU A 77 -26.22 -10.22 -0.69
N LYS A 78 -26.21 -11.55 -0.67
CA LYS A 78 -26.99 -12.37 -1.60
C LYS A 78 -28.50 -12.27 -1.32
N PRO A 79 -29.32 -11.82 -2.28
CA PRO A 79 -30.77 -11.88 -2.15
C PRO A 79 -31.27 -13.29 -1.87
N HIS A 80 -32.21 -13.43 -0.92
CA HIS A 80 -32.71 -14.72 -0.45
C HIS A 80 -33.40 -15.58 -1.53
N TYR A 81 -33.87 -14.97 -2.62
CA TYR A 81 -34.53 -15.67 -3.73
C TYR A 81 -33.54 -16.38 -4.69
N LEU A 82 -32.23 -16.16 -4.57
CA LEU A 82 -31.24 -16.78 -5.47
C LEU A 82 -30.81 -18.18 -5.00
N PRO A 83 -30.70 -19.18 -5.91
CA PRO A 83 -30.32 -20.55 -5.57
C PRO A 83 -29.03 -20.59 -4.75
N ARG A 84 -29.04 -21.26 -3.59
CA ARG A 84 -27.99 -21.15 -2.57
C ARG A 84 -26.58 -21.46 -3.10
N GLU A 85 -26.48 -22.40 -4.04
CA GLU A 85 -25.22 -22.87 -4.62
C GLU A 85 -24.57 -21.92 -5.64
N THR A 86 -25.32 -20.99 -6.24
CA THR A 86 -24.75 -20.07 -7.24
C THR A 86 -24.09 -18.86 -6.57
N GLY A 87 -22.79 -18.68 -6.78
CA GLY A 87 -22.05 -17.52 -6.26
C GLY A 87 -22.38 -16.22 -7.00
N TYR A 88 -22.34 -15.09 -6.27
CA TYR A 88 -22.57 -13.73 -6.84
C TYR A 88 -21.67 -13.44 -8.04
N TRP A 89 -20.37 -13.72 -7.92
CA TRP A 89 -19.40 -13.42 -8.96
C TRP A 89 -19.71 -14.15 -10.28
N ARG A 90 -20.12 -15.43 -10.20
CA ARG A 90 -20.58 -16.20 -11.36
C ARG A 90 -21.82 -15.60 -12.00
N LEU A 91 -22.84 -15.24 -11.20
CA LEU A 91 -24.07 -14.61 -11.72
C LEU A 91 -23.80 -13.26 -12.41
N ARG A 92 -22.79 -12.52 -11.95
CA ARG A 92 -22.32 -11.27 -12.55
C ARG A 92 -21.56 -11.50 -13.86
N GLU A 93 -20.72 -12.55 -13.92
CA GLU A 93 -20.07 -12.98 -15.17
C GLU A 93 -21.08 -13.49 -16.21
N GLU A 94 -22.16 -14.16 -15.76
CA GLU A 94 -23.31 -14.54 -16.58
C GLU A 94 -24.19 -13.35 -17.02
N GLY A 95 -23.93 -12.12 -16.54
CA GLY A 95 -24.70 -10.92 -16.87
C GLY A 95 -26.12 -10.90 -16.30
N ARG A 96 -26.39 -11.68 -15.24
CA ARG A 96 -27.72 -11.82 -14.62
C ARG A 96 -27.99 -10.82 -13.50
N ILE A 97 -26.97 -10.04 -13.12
CA ILE A 97 -26.88 -9.01 -12.06
C ILE A 97 -25.65 -8.12 -12.27
#